data_AF-A0A3B9GBG0-F1
#
_entry.id   AF-A0A3B9GBG0-F1
#
_cell.length_a   1.000
_cell.length_b   1.000
_cell.length_c   1.000
_cell.angle_alpha   90.00
_cell.angle_beta   90.00
_cell.angle_gamma   90.00
#
_symmetry.space_group_name_H-M   'P 1'
#
loop_
_entity.id
_entity.type
_entity.pdbx_description
1 polymer ?
#
loop_
_entity_poly.entity_id
_entity_poly.type
_entity_poly.pdbx_seq_one_letter_code
_entity_poly.pdbx_strand_id
1 'polypeptide(L)' 'VDKFIPVDVYVPGCPPRPEAFMQGLLMLQKAVGQERRPLSWVGGDQTVIKPQKISKRDELTPNRILATELREPKDI' A
#
# COMPACT_ATOMS: atom_id res chain seq x y z
N VAL A 1 14.86 -5.42 10.31
CA VAL A 1 13.72 -4.62 10.82
C VAL A 1 12.47 -5.47 10.83
N ASP A 2 12.13 -6.08 9.71
CA ASP A 2 10.90 -6.87 9.49
C ASP A 2 10.72 -8.08 10.42
N LYS A 3 11.83 -8.61 10.95
CA LYS A 3 11.81 -9.74 11.89
C LYS A 3 11.43 -9.33 13.32
N PHE A 4 11.53 -8.04 13.66
CA PHE A 4 11.35 -7.55 15.03
C PHE A 4 10.10 -6.67 15.17
N ILE A 5 9.76 -5.92 14.12
CA ILE A 5 8.63 -4.98 14.11
C ILE A 5 7.75 -5.32 12.91
N PRO A 6 6.43 -5.49 13.10
CA PRO A 6 5.53 -5.72 11.99
C PRO A 6 5.48 -4.47 11.10
N VAL A 7 5.75 -4.67 9.81
CA VAL A 7 5.71 -3.60 8.82
C VAL A 7 4.36 -3.64 8.09
N ASP A 8 3.72 -2.49 7.97
CA ASP A 8 2.46 -2.36 7.25
C ASP A 8 2.64 -2.03 5.77
N VAL A 9 3.61 -1.15 5.43
CA VAL A 9 3.88 -0.72 4.05
C VAL A 9 5.39 -0.65 3.83
N TYR A 10 5.87 -1.21 2.71
CA TYR A 10 7.25 -1.07 2.25
C TYR A 10 7.33 -0.05 1.11
N VAL A 11 8.20 0.95 1.25
CA VAL A 11 8.47 1.95 0.21
C VAL A 11 9.82 1.64 -0.45
N PRO A 12 9.87 1.34 -1.76
CA PRO A 12 11.12 1.03 -2.44
C PRO A 12 11.94 2.29 -2.77
N GLY A 13 13.28 2.20 -2.66
CA GLY A 13 14.23 3.22 -3.11
C GLY A 13 15.47 3.36 -2.21
N CYS A 14 16.54 3.98 -2.70
CA CYS A 14 17.75 4.29 -1.94
C CYS A 14 18.45 5.56 -2.47
N PRO A 15 18.15 6.76 -1.93
CA PRO A 15 17.01 7.08 -1.05
C PRO A 15 15.67 7.01 -1.82
N PRO A 16 14.53 6.80 -1.14
CA PRO A 16 13.23 6.86 -1.79
C PRO A 16 12.99 8.25 -2.37
N ARG A 17 12.44 8.31 -3.58
CA ARG A 17 12.03 9.59 -4.17
C ARG A 17 10.89 10.21 -3.35
N PRO A 18 10.82 11.55 -3.22
CA PRO A 18 9.77 12.20 -2.42
C PRO A 18 8.36 11.76 -2.80
N GLU A 19 8.09 11.57 -4.10
CA GLU A 19 6.78 11.15 -4.60
C GLU A 19 6.44 9.73 -4.13
N ALA A 20 7.42 8.82 -4.15
CA ALA A 20 7.25 7.45 -3.69
C ALA A 20 7.00 7.37 -2.18
N PHE A 21 7.66 8.24 -1.40
CA PHE A 21 7.42 8.35 0.03
C PHE A 21 6.02 8.87 0.35
N MET A 22 5.59 9.95 -0.32
CA MET A 22 4.24 10.50 -0.20
C MET A 22 3.17 9.47 -0.58
N GLN A 23 3.40 8.70 -1.65
CA GLN A 23 2.51 7.61 -2.04
C GLN A 23 2.40 6.54 -0.94
N GLY A 24 3.51 6.18 -0.29
CA GLY A 24 3.52 5.25 0.84
C GLY A 24 2.66 5.74 2.01
N LEU A 25 2.74 7.03 2.35
CA LEU A 25 1.88 7.63 3.39
C LEU A 25 0.40 7.59 3.03
N LEU A 26 0.05 7.92 1.78
CA LEU A 26 -1.34 7.86 1.30
C LEU A 26 -1.89 6.42 1.31
N MET A 27 -1.06 5.42 0.99
CA MET A 27 -1.45 4.01 1.09
C MET A 27 -1.73 3.61 2.54
N LEU A 28 -0.91 4.05 3.48
CA LEU A 28 -1.09 3.78 4.90
C LEU A 28 -2.39 4.42 5.41
N GLN A 29 -2.67 5.68 5.06
CA GLN A 29 -3.93 6.35 5.41
C GLN A 29 -5.15 5.58 4.87
N LYS A 30 -5.10 5.11 3.62
CA LYS A 30 -6.17 4.29 3.02
C LYS A 30 -6.37 2.95 3.73
N ALA A 31 -5.27 2.29 4.12
CA ALA A 31 -5.34 1.01 4.83
C ALA A 31 -6.02 1.16 6.21
N VAL A 32 -5.68 2.23 6.95
CA VAL A 32 -6.32 2.54 8.24
C VAL A 32 -7.80 2.88 8.05
N GLY A 33 -8.14 3.65 7.02
CA GLY A 33 -9.55 3.99 6.72
C GLY A 33 -10.42 2.81 6.29
N GLN A 34 -9.82 1.73 5.78
CA GLN A 34 -10.53 0.50 5.40
C GLN A 34 -10.70 -0.48 6.56
N GLU A 35 -9.88 -0.36 7.61
CA GLU A 35 -9.95 -1.20 8.79
C GLU A 35 -11.22 -0.88 9.58
N ARG A 36 -12.16 -1.82 9.63
CA ARG A 36 -13.36 -1.68 10.47
C ARG A 36 -13.01 -2.10 11.90
N ARG A 37 -12.92 -1.12 12.79
CA ARG A 37 -12.80 -1.34 14.23
C ARG A 37 -14.16 -1.09 14.89
N PRO A 38 -14.72 -2.07 15.62
CA PRO A 38 -15.99 -1.88 16.31
C PRO A 38 -15.85 -0.78 17.36
N LEU A 39 -16.82 0.13 17.38
CA LEU A 39 -16.94 1.14 18.42
C LEU A 39 -17.70 0.49 19.58
N SER A 40 -16.97 0.09 20.62
CA SER A 40 -17.47 -0.46 21.91
C SER A 40 -17.62 -1.98 22.04
N TRP A 41 -17.52 -2.42 23.30
CA TRP A 41 -17.72 -3.80 23.78
C TRP A 41 -19.21 -4.16 23.96
N VAL A 42 -20.12 -3.18 23.90
CA VAL A 42 -21.51 -3.31 24.39
C VAL A 42 -22.50 -3.74 23.29
N GLY A 43 -22.13 -3.69 22.00
CA GLY A 43 -23.04 -4.12 20.92
C GLY A 43 -22.34 -4.39 19.60
N GLY A 44 -22.13 -5.68 19.30
CA GLY A 44 -21.69 -6.15 17.99
C GLY A 44 -20.62 -7.24 18.01
N ASP A 45 -20.40 -7.85 16.85
CA ASP A 45 -19.32 -8.76 16.53
C ASP A 45 -17.98 -8.01 16.52
N GLN A 46 -17.10 -8.36 17.45
CA GLN A 46 -15.86 -7.62 17.75
C GLN A 46 -14.74 -7.87 16.71
N THR A 47 -15.09 -8.28 15.50
CA THR A 47 -14.08 -8.76 14.54
C THR A 47 -13.38 -7.58 13.87
N VAL A 48 -12.06 -7.48 14.10
CA VAL A 48 -11.20 -6.53 13.38
C VAL A 48 -10.99 -7.07 11.97
N ILE A 49 -11.68 -6.50 10.99
CA ILE A 49 -11.53 -6.87 9.59
C ILE A 49 -10.33 -6.13 9.03
N LYS A 50 -9.22 -6.85 8.85
CA LYS A 50 -8.01 -6.31 8.21
C LYS A 50 -8.14 -6.41 6.69
N PRO A 51 -7.84 -5.33 5.93
CA PRO A 51 -7.74 -5.44 4.48
C PRO A 51 -6.57 -6.36 4.09
N GLN A 52 -6.68 -7.01 2.93
CA GLN A 52 -5.61 -7.86 2.42
C GLN A 52 -4.40 -7.00 2.03
N LYS A 53 -3.22 -7.33 2.58
CA LYS A 53 -1.95 -6.66 2.27
C LYS A 53 -1.39 -7.19 0.94
N ILE A 54 -1.85 -6.62 -0.16
CA ILE A 54 -1.42 -7.01 -1.51
C ILE A 54 -0.16 -6.21 -1.89
N SER A 55 0.83 -6.91 -2.46
CA SER A 55 1.99 -6.27 -3.09
C SER A 55 1.56 -5.51 -4.34
N LYS A 56 1.53 -4.17 -4.26
CA LYS A 56 1.23 -3.31 -5.41
C LYS A 56 2.23 -3.47 -6.55
N ARG A 57 3.45 -3.91 -6.24
CA ARG A 57 4.42 -4.26 -7.28
C ARG A 57 3.88 -5.41 -8.12
N ASP A 58 3.51 -6.51 -7.47
CA ASP A 58 3.10 -7.75 -8.14
C ASP A 58 1.77 -7.59 -8.88
N GLU A 59 0.83 -6.82 -8.30
CA GLU A 59 -0.44 -6.47 -8.95
C GLU A 59 -0.24 -5.68 -10.25
N LEU A 60 0.77 -4.81 -10.31
CA LEU A 60 1.05 -3.96 -11.46
C LEU A 60 2.04 -4.57 -12.46
N THR A 61 2.80 -5.59 -12.05
CA THR A 61 3.75 -6.32 -12.93
C THR A 61 3.12 -6.80 -14.24
N PRO A 62 1.95 -7.47 -14.28
CA PRO A 62 1.36 -7.93 -15.55
C PRO A 62 1.08 -6.76 -16.49
N ASN A 63 0.52 -5.66 -15.98
CA ASN A 63 0.24 -4.46 -16.77
C ASN A 63 1.52 -3.83 -17.34
N ARG A 64 2.62 -3.84 -16.57
CA ARG A 64 3.92 -3.35 -17.04
C ARG A 64 4.53 -4.25 -18.11
N ILE A 65 4.35 -5.56 -18.01
CA ILE A 65 4.83 -6.53 -19.01
C ILE A 65 4.06 -6.37 -20.32
N LEU A 66 2.75 -6.12 -20.24
CA LEU A 66 1.89 -5.91 -21.41
C LEU A 66 2.06 -4.54 -22.08
N ALA A 67 2.71 -3.57 -21.42
CA ALA A 67 2.91 -2.24 -21.96
C ALA A 67 3.94 -2.28 -23.11
N THR A 68 3.44 -2.39 -24.34
CA THR A 68 4.25 -2.44 -25.57
C THR A 68 4.77 -1.06 -26.00
N GLU A 69 4.10 0.02 -25.57
CA GLU A 69 4.44 1.39 -25.91
C GLU A 69 5.16 2.07 -24.75
N LEU A 70 6.39 2.54 -25.01
CA LEU A 70 7.15 3.34 -24.07
C LEU A 70 6.63 4.77 -24.07
N ARG A 71 6.61 5.42 -22.90
CA ARG A 71 6.39 6.87 -22.84
C ARG A 71 7.41 7.59 -23.69
N GLU A 72 6.97 8.63 -24.39
CA GLU A 72 7.89 9.46 -25.15
C GLU A 72 8.80 10.26 -24.19
N PRO A 73 10.05 10.56 -24.59
CA PRO A 73 11.01 11.28 -23.75
C PRO A 73 10.56 12.69 -23.29
N LYS A 74 9.46 13.21 -23.86
CA LYS A 74 8.92 14.55 -23.59
C LYS A 74 7.86 14.57 -22.49
N ASP A 75 7.36 13.41 -22.06
CA ASP A 75 6.32 13.31 -21.02
C ASP A 75 6.95 13.12 -19.63
N ILE A 76 7.45 14.21 -19.06
CA ILE A 76 7.83 14.33 -17.63
C ILE A 76 7.26 15.62 -17.07
#